data_AF-A0A6J4HK19-F1
#
_entry.id   AF-A0A6J4HK19-F1
#
_cell.length_a   1.000
_cell.length_b   1.000
_cell.length_c   1.000
_cell.angle_alpha   90.00
_cell.angle_beta   90.00
_cell.angle_gamma   90.00
#
_symmetry.space_group_name_H-M   'P 1'
#
loop_
_entity.id
_entity.type
_entity.pdbx_description
1 polymer ?
#
loop_
_entity_poly.entity_id
_entity_poly.type
_entity_poly.pdbx_seq_one_letter_code
_entity_poly.pdbx_strand_id
1 'polypeptide(L)'
;MSDDQREELARVMTEALALCAACVQQTAAVAASLRGPLAAAEGPVTELNLAGFAHLQRLVAKVAEAGVARPYEVPGPIRPEPDLAGLIRLEESALAALHAIIPESGESADAEALEHLVEHFLLTKRELIELLRRLAG
;
A
#
# COMPACT_ATOMS: atom_id res chain seq x y z
N MET A 1 18.33 16.73 -6.92
CA MET A 1 17.01 17.03 -6.30
C MET A 1 17.18 18.24 -5.40
N SER A 2 16.37 19.29 -5.59
CA SER A 2 16.33 20.44 -4.67
C SER A 2 15.71 20.04 -3.32
N ASP A 3 15.85 20.89 -2.30
CA ASP A 3 15.22 20.63 -1.00
C ASP A 3 13.69 20.65 -1.10
N ASP A 4 13.10 21.54 -1.90
CA ASP A 4 11.66 21.57 -2.18
C ASP A 4 11.17 20.27 -2.83
N GLN A 5 11.93 19.72 -3.80
CA GLN A 5 11.59 18.45 -4.45
C GLN A 5 11.67 17.28 -3.46
N ARG A 6 12.63 17.31 -2.54
CA ARG A 6 12.80 16.28 -1.51
C ARG A 6 11.66 16.33 -0.49
N GLU A 7 11.26 17.53 -0.09
CA GLU A 7 10.14 17.74 0.83
C GLU A 7 8.81 17.31 0.21
N GLU A 8 8.59 17.64 -1.06
CA GLU A 8 7.39 17.21 -1.78
C GLU A 8 7.35 15.68 -1.96
N LEU A 9 8.48 15.07 -2.33
CA LEU A 9 8.57 13.60 -2.43
C LEU A 9 8.29 12.94 -1.07
N ALA A 10 8.86 13.47 0.01
CA ALA A 10 8.59 12.97 1.36
C ALA A 10 7.11 13.10 1.75
N ARG A 11 6.45 14.20 1.37
CA ARG A 11 5.01 14.41 1.58
C ARG A 11 4.19 13.34 0.85
N VAL A 12 4.44 13.16 -0.46
CA VAL A 12 3.73 12.18 -1.28
C VAL A 12 3.94 10.75 -0.78
N MET A 13 5.18 10.38 -0.42
CA MET A 13 5.46 9.07 0.17
C MET A 13 4.74 8.86 1.51
N THR A 14 4.64 9.90 2.35
CA THR A 14 3.94 9.83 3.64
C THR A 14 2.43 9.63 3.46
N GLU A 15 1.82 10.26 2.46
CA GLU A 15 0.40 10.07 2.13
C GLU A 15 0.12 8.65 1.61
N ALA A 16 0.97 8.14 0.72
CA ALA A 16 0.87 6.77 0.24
C ALA A 16 1.08 5.75 1.38
N LEU A 17 2.01 6.03 2.29
CA LEU A 17 2.28 5.20 3.46
C LEU A 17 1.05 5.07 4.36
N ALA A 18 0.36 6.18 4.65
CA ALA A 18 -0.85 6.18 5.47
C ALA A 18 -1.96 5.31 4.85
N LEU A 19 -2.22 5.46 3.55
CA LEU A 19 -3.20 4.65 2.83
C LEU A 19 -2.82 3.17 2.79
N CYS A 20 -1.54 2.87 2.53
CA CYS A 20 -1.06 1.49 2.49
C CYS A 20 -1.11 0.83 3.87
N ALA A 21 -0.88 1.57 4.96
CA ALA A 21 -1.04 1.06 6.32
C ALA A 21 -2.51 0.70 6.63
N ALA A 22 -3.45 1.56 6.23
CA ALA A 22 -4.88 1.28 6.38
C ALA A 22 -5.30 0.04 5.58
N CYS A 23 -4.79 -0.11 4.35
CA CYS A 23 -5.00 -1.30 3.54
C CYS A 23 -4.55 -2.57 4.28
N VAL A 24 -3.33 -2.58 4.83
CA VAL A 24 -2.79 -3.76 5.52
C VAL A 24 -3.66 -4.18 6.70
N GLN A 25 -4.09 -3.20 7.50
CA GLN A 25 -4.97 -3.43 8.65
C GLN A 25 -6.34 -3.96 8.22
N GLN A 26 -6.96 -3.33 7.22
CA GLN A 26 -8.28 -3.70 6.76
C GLN A 26 -8.28 -5.05 6.05
N THR A 27 -7.24 -5.36 5.26
CA THR A 27 -7.06 -6.66 4.61
C THR A 27 -6.88 -7.78 5.64
N ALA A 28 -6.12 -7.53 6.72
CA ALA A 28 -5.99 -8.50 7.81
C ALA A 28 -7.34 -8.79 8.49
N ALA A 29 -8.15 -7.75 8.74
CA ALA A 29 -9.49 -7.92 9.29
C ALA A 29 -10.41 -8.70 8.34
N VAL A 30 -10.37 -8.38 7.04
CA VAL A 30 -11.12 -9.11 6.02
C VAL A 30 -10.71 -10.57 6.00
N ALA A 31 -9.41 -10.89 5.89
CA ALA A 31 -8.89 -12.26 5.89
C ALA A 31 -9.38 -13.06 7.11
N ALA A 32 -9.27 -12.47 8.31
CA ALA A 32 -9.73 -13.09 9.55
C ALA A 32 -11.25 -13.31 9.61
N SER A 33 -12.02 -12.57 8.81
CA SER A 33 -13.49 -12.63 8.74
C SER A 33 -14.02 -13.54 7.63
N LEU A 34 -13.17 -14.05 6.72
CA LEU A 34 -13.61 -14.93 5.62
C LEU A 34 -14.16 -16.25 6.17
N ARG A 35 -15.36 -16.62 5.71
CA ARG A 35 -16.08 -17.83 6.15
C ARG A 35 -16.85 -18.45 4.98
N GLY A 36 -17.32 -19.68 5.17
CA GLY A 36 -18.17 -20.38 4.20
C GLY A 36 -17.47 -20.56 2.85
N PRO A 37 -18.16 -20.28 1.72
CA PRO A 37 -17.57 -20.41 0.38
C PRO A 37 -16.30 -19.58 0.14
N LEU A 38 -16.09 -18.51 0.92
CA LEU A 38 -14.93 -17.62 0.79
C LEU A 38 -13.72 -18.08 1.62
N ALA A 39 -13.85 -19.10 2.47
CA ALA A 39 -12.80 -19.50 3.40
C ALA A 39 -11.50 -19.92 2.70
N ALA A 40 -11.59 -20.49 1.50
CA ALA A 40 -10.42 -20.90 0.72
C ALA A 40 -9.53 -19.72 0.27
N ALA A 41 -10.06 -18.49 0.30
CA ALA A 41 -9.31 -17.29 -0.07
C ALA A 41 -8.51 -16.68 1.08
N GLU A 42 -8.66 -17.18 2.31
CA GLU A 42 -7.92 -16.66 3.48
C GLU A 42 -6.41 -16.73 3.28
N GLY A 43 -5.86 -17.88 2.90
CA GLY A 43 -4.42 -18.03 2.62
C GLY A 43 -3.91 -17.03 1.57
N PRO A 44 -4.46 -17.01 0.34
CA PRO A 44 -4.04 -16.06 -0.70
C PRO A 44 -4.17 -14.58 -0.31
N VAL A 45 -5.23 -14.19 0.40
CA VAL A 45 -5.39 -12.81 0.88
C VAL A 45 -4.32 -12.49 1.93
N THR A 46 -4.07 -13.40 2.87
CA THR A 46 -3.04 -13.25 3.90
C THR A 46 -1.64 -13.13 3.30
N GLU A 47 -1.30 -13.99 2.32
CA GLU A 47 0.00 -13.97 1.63
C GLU A 47 0.27 -12.63 0.92
N LEU A 48 -0.71 -12.15 0.14
CA LEU A 48 -0.61 -10.86 -0.54
C LEU A 48 -0.54 -9.70 0.45
N ASN A 49 -1.27 -9.78 1.58
CA ASN A 49 -1.20 -8.77 2.62
C ASN A 49 0.18 -8.70 3.28
N LEU A 50 0.79 -9.85 3.56
CA LEU A 50 2.13 -9.93 4.13
C LEU A 50 3.19 -9.41 3.17
N ALA A 51 3.08 -9.72 1.87
CA ALA A 51 3.94 -9.14 0.83
C ALA A 51 3.80 -7.61 0.80
N GLY A 52 2.56 -7.10 0.79
CA GLY A 52 2.28 -5.66 0.85
C GLY A 52 2.84 -4.99 2.11
N PHE A 53 2.76 -5.65 3.27
CA PHE A 53 3.35 -5.16 4.51
C PHE A 53 4.88 -5.09 4.46
N ALA A 54 5.54 -6.07 3.84
CA ALA A 54 6.99 -6.02 3.64
C ALA A 54 7.42 -4.83 2.77
N HIS A 55 6.64 -4.51 1.73
CA HIS A 55 6.87 -3.30 0.92
C HIS A 55 6.63 -2.02 1.71
N LEU A 56 5.57 -1.97 2.53
CA LEU A 56 5.28 -0.86 3.43
C LEU A 56 6.47 -0.56 4.35
N GLN A 57 7.07 -1.58 4.97
CA GLN A 57 8.24 -1.42 5.85
C GLN A 57 9.44 -0.80 5.11
N ARG A 58 9.67 -1.18 3.85
CA ARG A 58 10.72 -0.60 3.02
C ARG A 58 10.41 0.85 2.64
N LEU A 59 9.14 1.18 2.38
CA LEU A 59 8.70 2.56 2.13
C LEU A 59 8.89 3.45 3.36
N VAL A 60 8.60 2.95 4.57
CA VAL A 60 8.90 3.66 5.83
C VAL A 60 10.38 4.03 5.92
N ALA A 61 11.28 3.09 5.59
CA ALA A 61 12.71 3.36 5.58
C ALA A 61 13.08 4.47 4.58
N LYS A 62 12.49 4.45 3.38
CA LYS A 62 12.69 5.50 2.35
C LYS A 62 12.19 6.88 2.80
N VAL A 63 11.05 6.95 3.49
CA VAL A 63 10.56 8.20 4.09
C VAL A 63 11.51 8.72 5.17
N ALA A 64 12.05 7.82 6.00
CA ALA A 64 13.02 8.21 7.03
C ALA A 64 14.34 8.71 6.43
N GLU A 65 14.83 8.06 5.36
CA GLU A 65 16.03 8.49 4.60
C GLU A 65 15.88 9.87 3.97
N ALA A 66 14.67 10.24 3.54
CA ALA A 66 14.40 11.58 2.99
C ALA A 66 14.58 12.70 4.04
N GLY A 67 14.62 12.38 5.34
CA GLY A 67 14.92 13.32 6.42
C GLY A 67 13.76 14.21 6.84
N VAL A 68 12.56 14.00 6.28
CA VAL A 68 11.36 14.82 6.51
C VAL A 68 10.24 14.00 7.15
N ALA A 69 10.59 13.07 8.05
CA ALA A 69 9.64 12.18 8.69
C ALA A 69 8.54 12.99 9.41
N ARG A 70 7.34 12.97 8.84
CA ARG A 70 6.16 13.61 9.41
C ARG A 70 5.29 12.54 10.09
N PRO A 71 4.68 12.84 11.24
CA PRO A 71 3.66 11.98 11.78
C PRO A 71 2.53 11.85 10.76
N TYR A 72 2.03 10.64 10.58
CA TYR A 72 0.87 10.36 9.76
C TYR A 72 -0.17 9.61 10.58
N GLU A 73 -1.43 9.83 10.25
CA GLU A 73 -2.53 9.09 10.84
C GLU A 73 -2.97 8.02 9.84
N VAL A 74 -3.19 6.80 10.34
CA VAL A 74 -3.76 5.74 9.53
C VAL A 74 -5.26 6.02 9.39
N PRO A 75 -5.78 6.21 8.16
CA PRO A 75 -7.16 6.64 7.98
C PRO A 75 -8.17 5.54 8.31
N GLY A 76 -9.24 5.94 8.97
CA GLY A 76 -10.45 5.14 9.18
C GLY A 76 -10.35 4.07 10.28
N PRO A 77 -11.49 3.64 10.85
CA PRO A 77 -11.52 2.54 11.79
C PRO A 77 -11.37 1.19 11.06
N ILE A 78 -10.74 0.22 11.72
CA ILE A 78 -10.73 -1.18 11.28
C ILE A 78 -12.17 -1.70 11.32
N ARG A 79 -12.68 -2.18 10.17
CA ARG A 79 -14.00 -2.81 10.08
C ARG A 79 -13.84 -4.32 10.13
N PRO A 80 -14.42 -5.02 11.13
CA PRO A 80 -14.24 -6.46 11.31
C PRO A 80 -15.07 -7.31 10.35
N GLU A 81 -16.08 -6.73 9.70
CA GLU A 81 -16.92 -7.40 8.72
C GLU A 81 -16.29 -7.31 7.31
N PRO A 82 -16.49 -8.33 6.44
CA PRO A 82 -15.92 -8.35 5.11
C PRO A 82 -16.60 -7.32 4.19
N ASP A 83 -16.21 -6.04 4.31
CA ASP A 83 -16.55 -4.98 3.37
C ASP A 83 -15.57 -5.01 2.19
N LEU A 84 -15.74 -6.00 1.31
CA LEU A 84 -14.86 -6.20 0.15
C LEU A 84 -14.87 -4.99 -0.78
N ALA A 85 -16.04 -4.37 -1.00
CA ALA A 85 -16.16 -3.19 -1.85
C ALA A 85 -15.44 -1.97 -1.26
N GLY A 86 -15.54 -1.77 0.06
CA GLY A 86 -14.78 -0.75 0.80
C GLY A 86 -13.29 -0.99 0.72
N LEU A 87 -12.84 -2.23 0.91
CA LEU A 87 -11.43 -2.58 0.80
C LEU A 87 -10.89 -2.36 -0.61
N ILE A 88 -11.63 -2.76 -1.66
CA ILE A 88 -11.22 -2.51 -3.05
C ILE A 88 -11.00 -1.01 -3.31
N ARG A 89 -11.94 -0.14 -2.88
CA ARG A 89 -11.78 1.31 -3.05
C ARG A 89 -10.57 1.88 -2.29
N LEU A 90 -10.31 1.34 -1.11
CA LEU A 90 -9.14 1.73 -0.31
C LEU A 90 -7.84 1.31 -1.00
N GLU A 91 -7.78 0.07 -1.51
CA GLU A 91 -6.63 -0.45 -2.26
C GLU A 91 -6.39 0.33 -3.56
N GLU A 92 -7.45 0.70 -4.30
CA GLU A 92 -7.35 1.55 -5.50
C GLU A 92 -6.82 2.96 -5.16
N SER A 93 -7.24 3.52 -4.01
CA SER A 93 -6.73 4.81 -3.54
C SER A 93 -5.25 4.73 -3.18
N ALA A 94 -4.83 3.65 -2.50
CA ALA A 94 -3.43 3.40 -2.21
C ALA A 94 -2.60 3.18 -3.48
N LEU A 95 -3.14 2.47 -4.47
CA LEU A 95 -2.50 2.27 -5.78
C LEU A 95 -2.27 3.61 -6.49
N ALA A 96 -3.27 4.50 -6.49
CA ALA A 96 -3.15 5.84 -7.07
C ALA A 96 -2.09 6.69 -6.34
N ALA A 97 -2.04 6.61 -5.01
CA ALA A 97 -1.05 7.33 -4.21
C ALA A 97 0.38 6.81 -4.45
N LEU A 98 0.56 5.49 -4.60
CA LEU A 98 1.86 4.90 -4.95
C LEU A 98 2.34 5.34 -6.34
N HIS A 99 1.43 5.47 -7.32
CA HIS A 99 1.76 5.99 -8.64
C HIS A 99 2.31 7.43 -8.61
N ALA A 100 1.88 8.25 -7.64
CA ALA A 100 2.37 9.61 -7.48
C ALA A 100 3.82 9.70 -6.95
N ILE A 101 4.38 8.60 -6.43
CA ILE A 101 5.76 8.56 -5.90
C ILE A 101 6.79 8.50 -7.03
N ILE A 102 6.45 7.86 -8.16
CA ILE A 102 7.42 7.55 -9.22
C ILE A 102 7.92 8.87 -9.86
N PRO A 103 9.22 9.21 -9.71
CA PRO A 103 9.74 10.44 -10.29
C PRO A 103 9.83 10.35 -11.82
N GLU A 104 9.60 11.46 -12.54
CA GLU A 104 9.57 11.50 -14.01
C GLU A 104 10.95 11.26 -14.70
N SER A 105 12.05 11.13 -13.96
CA SER A 105 13.38 10.86 -14.52
C SER A 105 14.37 10.36 -13.46
N GLY A 106 14.66 9.06 -13.42
CA GLY A 106 15.64 8.46 -12.52
C GLY A 106 17.06 8.44 -13.09
N GLU A 107 17.92 9.38 -12.70
CA GLU A 107 19.36 9.35 -13.04
C GLU A 107 20.26 8.92 -11.86
N SER A 108 19.68 8.57 -10.70
CA SER A 108 20.44 8.19 -9.50
C SER A 108 20.03 6.81 -8.96
N ALA A 109 20.98 6.08 -8.36
CA ALA A 109 20.74 4.76 -7.80
C ALA A 109 19.66 4.73 -6.71
N ASP A 110 19.52 5.81 -5.92
CA ASP A 110 18.47 5.92 -4.90
C ASP A 110 17.07 6.07 -5.51
N ALA A 111 16.98 6.80 -6.63
CA ALA A 111 15.73 6.96 -7.38
C ALA A 111 15.32 5.63 -8.05
N GLU A 112 16.27 4.91 -8.64
CA GLU A 112 16.04 3.58 -9.22
C GLU A 112 15.58 2.58 -8.15
N ALA A 113 16.20 2.58 -6.97
CA ALA A 113 15.79 1.72 -5.87
C ALA A 113 14.38 2.03 -5.34
N LEU A 114 14.00 3.31 -5.31
CA LEU A 114 12.64 3.72 -4.94
C LEU A 114 11.62 3.32 -6.01
N GLU A 115 11.95 3.54 -7.29
CA GLU A 115 11.12 3.15 -8.43
C GLU A 115 10.85 1.65 -8.41
N HIS A 116 11.89 0.81 -8.35
CA HIS A 116 11.73 -0.64 -8.25
C HIS A 116 10.90 -1.06 -7.03
N LEU A 117 11.12 -0.44 -5.86
CA LEU A 117 10.30 -0.72 -4.67
C LEU A 117 8.82 -0.44 -4.94
N VAL A 118 8.51 0.72 -5.53
CA VAL A 118 7.13 1.13 -5.82
C VAL A 118 6.50 0.24 -6.87
N GLU A 119 7.22 -0.13 -7.94
CA GLU A 119 6.74 -1.07 -8.96
C GLU A 119 6.33 -2.42 -8.38
N HIS A 120 7.19 -3.01 -7.54
CA HIS A 120 6.86 -4.26 -6.85
C HIS A 120 5.63 -4.10 -5.95
N PHE A 121 5.51 -2.96 -5.25
CA PHE A 121 4.35 -2.71 -4.40
C PHE A 121 3.07 -2.57 -5.23
N LEU A 122 3.12 -1.85 -6.35
CA LEU A 122 2.01 -1.70 -7.29
C LEU A 122 1.55 -3.05 -7.84
N LEU A 123 2.49 -3.95 -8.17
CA LEU A 123 2.16 -5.30 -8.63
C LEU A 123 1.37 -6.08 -7.57
N THR A 124 1.89 -6.16 -6.33
CA THR A 124 1.22 -6.84 -5.22
C THR A 124 -0.17 -6.26 -4.94
N LYS A 125 -0.32 -4.93 -4.99
CA LYS A 125 -1.60 -4.24 -4.83
C LYS A 125 -2.60 -4.63 -5.92
N ARG A 126 -2.18 -4.67 -7.18
CA ARG A 126 -3.04 -5.08 -8.30
C ARG A 126 -3.50 -6.52 -8.17
N GLU A 127 -2.60 -7.43 -7.81
CA GLU A 127 -2.94 -8.85 -7.56
C GLU A 127 -3.98 -9.01 -6.45
N LEU A 128 -3.84 -8.26 -5.35
CA LEU A 128 -4.81 -8.25 -4.26
C LEU A 128 -6.16 -7.69 -4.71
N ILE A 129 -6.18 -6.55 -5.42
CA ILE A 129 -7.43 -5.96 -5.94
C ILE A 129 -8.15 -6.94 -6.86
N GLU A 130 -7.44 -7.62 -7.76
CA GLU A 130 -8.01 -8.62 -8.66
C GLU A 130 -8.60 -9.80 -7.89
N LEU A 131 -7.89 -10.29 -6.87
CA LEU A 131 -8.40 -11.34 -5.99
C LEU A 131 -9.68 -10.89 -5.28
N LEU A 132 -9.68 -9.70 -4.67
CA LEU A 132 -10.83 -9.16 -3.94
C LEU A 132 -12.05 -8.97 -4.86
N ARG A 133 -11.83 -8.48 -6.09
CA ARG A 133 -12.89 -8.35 -7.10
C ARG A 133 -13.52 -9.71 -7.44
N ARG A 134 -12.70 -10.76 -7.60
CA ARG A 134 -13.22 -12.13 -7.80
C ARG A 134 -14.05 -12.63 -6.62
N LEU A 135 -13.70 -12.25 -5.39
CA LEU A 135 -14.45 -12.63 -4.18
C LEU A 135 -15.75 -11.84 -4.03
N ALA A 136 -15.81 -10.62 -4.54
CA ALA A 136 -16.99 -9.76 -4.47
C ALA A 136 -18.12 -10.21 -5.42
N GLY A 137 -17.81 -10.98 -6.46
CA GLY A 137 -18.77 -11.46 -7.48
C GLY A 137 -18.84 -10.55 -8.68
#